data_AF-A0A2K4XDK2-F1
#
_entry.id   AF-A0A2K4XDK2-F1
#
_cell.length_a   1.000
_cell.length_b   1.000
_cell.length_c   1.000
_cell.angle_alpha   90.00
_cell.angle_beta   90.00
_cell.angle_gamma   90.00
#
_symmetry.space_group_name_H-M   'P 1'
#
loop_
_entity.id
_entity.type
_entity.pdbx_description
1 polymer ?
#
loop_
_entity_poly.entity_id
_entity_poly.type
_entity_poly.pdbx_seq_one_letter_code
_entity_poly.pdbx_strand_id
1 'polypeptide(L)'
;MLLFNTSQSFPHFTQTQCCPSCNSDAYHLVNQSRFLRFTIIPVIPLKLSYKHECYQCGYSEPTQVKQLPLIEKLSLPKYFIGIFLIVLVICFFYQQYLDAQTQKLEYLNNPKAYDTYLVQADKFTHEPLTLTNLKVAQVLSFDEQFITFQISNYSYKRNNGITTALRTSLLVQRGYFSKDKITLPRSEVKRLYNDDVIYDVLRPSANSLYGGFVMFPPKPKPLYKGLKLDKNNQQGITYFKNAQYKEALESFSLAANAGSQWGQLNLAQMYRDGQGVTKNVQTAKHWYEQAIAQGNSKAKYELEQLCEMVKC
;
A
#
# COMPACT_ATOMS: atom_id res chain seq x y z
N MET A 1 30.24 -15.69 -2.17
CA MET A 1 31.66 -15.30 -2.07
C MET A 1 31.69 -13.78 -2.24
N LEU A 2 31.87 -13.01 -1.17
CA LEU A 2 31.86 -11.55 -1.26
C LEU A 2 33.09 -11.09 -2.05
N LEU A 3 32.86 -10.43 -3.20
CA LEU A 3 33.85 -10.00 -4.18
C LEU A 3 34.60 -8.73 -3.73
N PHE A 4 35.19 -8.77 -2.54
CA PHE A 4 36.06 -7.70 -2.05
C PHE A 4 37.49 -7.98 -2.47
N ASN A 5 37.98 -7.22 -3.45
CA ASN A 5 39.36 -7.30 -3.92
C ASN A 5 40.08 -5.97 -3.70
N THR A 6 41.40 -6.06 -3.50
CA THR A 6 42.28 -4.89 -3.52
C THR A 6 42.85 -4.74 -4.93
N SER A 7 42.92 -3.51 -5.45
CA SER A 7 43.52 -3.25 -6.76
C SER A 7 44.19 -1.88 -6.78
N GLN A 8 45.31 -1.81 -7.50
CA GLN A 8 46.03 -0.57 -7.78
C GLN A 8 45.19 0.29 -8.73
N SER A 9 45.33 1.61 -8.63
CA SER A 9 44.65 2.55 -9.53
C SER A 9 45.57 2.94 -10.68
N PHE A 10 45.06 2.94 -11.91
CA PHE A 10 45.79 3.42 -13.08
C PHE A 10 46.00 4.94 -12.97
N PRO A 11 47.24 5.44 -12.96
CA PRO A 11 47.52 6.87 -12.97
C PRO A 11 47.21 7.50 -14.34
N HIS A 12 46.70 8.73 -14.33
CA HIS A 12 46.58 9.58 -15.52
C HIS A 12 47.70 10.62 -15.44
N PHE A 13 48.64 10.61 -16.40
CA PHE A 13 49.88 11.37 -16.26
C PHE A 13 49.76 12.78 -16.86
N THR A 14 50.04 13.80 -16.05
CA THR A 14 50.49 15.11 -16.53
C THR A 14 51.92 15.31 -16.02
N GLN A 15 52.87 15.46 -16.94
CA GLN A 15 54.30 15.58 -16.66
C GLN A 15 54.56 16.98 -16.10
N THR A 16 55.05 17.09 -14.86
CA THR A 16 55.18 18.40 -14.18
C THR A 16 56.61 18.80 -13.83
N GLN A 17 57.56 17.87 -13.64
CA GLN A 17 58.93 18.17 -13.19
C GLN A 17 59.96 17.13 -13.64
N CYS A 18 61.24 17.52 -13.80
CA CYS A 18 62.36 16.60 -14.08
C CYS A 18 62.81 15.84 -12.82
N CYS A 19 63.39 14.65 -13.00
CA CYS A 19 63.89 13.84 -11.89
C CYS A 19 65.03 14.53 -11.13
N PRO A 20 64.96 14.67 -9.79
CA PRO A 20 66.01 15.35 -9.01
C PRO A 20 67.35 14.59 -8.98
N SER A 21 67.36 13.29 -9.31
CA SER A 21 68.56 12.45 -9.25
C SER A 21 69.32 12.34 -10.57
N CYS A 22 68.62 12.28 -11.71
CA CYS A 22 69.25 12.09 -13.04
C CYS A 22 68.84 13.12 -14.09
N ASN A 23 68.02 14.12 -13.70
CA ASN A 23 67.49 15.18 -14.56
C ASN A 23 66.71 14.69 -15.80
N SER A 24 66.32 13.41 -15.84
CA SER A 24 65.47 12.89 -16.90
C SER A 24 64.05 13.43 -16.78
N ASP A 25 63.38 13.51 -17.92
CA ASP A 25 61.95 13.80 -18.04
C ASP A 25 61.05 12.61 -17.66
N ALA A 26 61.64 11.41 -17.50
CA ALA A 26 60.98 10.17 -17.10
C ALA A 26 60.54 10.11 -15.62
N TYR A 27 60.11 11.25 -15.03
CA TYR A 27 59.70 11.37 -13.63
C TYR A 27 58.18 11.50 -13.51
N HIS A 28 57.54 10.51 -12.87
CA HIS A 28 56.08 10.39 -12.90
C HIS A 28 55.48 10.12 -11.52
N LEU A 29 54.27 10.64 -11.30
CA LEU A 29 53.47 10.36 -10.11
C LEU A 29 52.77 9.00 -10.26
N VAL A 30 52.98 8.10 -9.30
CA VAL A 30 52.41 6.76 -9.26
C VAL A 30 51.48 6.64 -8.05
N ASN A 31 50.26 6.14 -8.28
CA ASN A 31 49.26 5.89 -7.25
C ASN A 31 49.26 4.41 -6.82
N GLN A 32 49.78 4.14 -5.63
CA GLN A 32 49.83 2.80 -5.02
C GLN A 32 48.80 2.62 -3.91
N SER A 33 47.73 3.42 -3.95
CA SER A 33 46.68 3.37 -2.95
C SER A 33 45.94 2.03 -2.97
N ARG A 34 45.56 1.55 -1.80
CA ARG A 34 44.77 0.33 -1.60
C ARG A 34 43.35 0.70 -1.22
N PHE A 35 42.40 0.03 -1.85
CA PHE A 35 40.97 0.27 -1.64
C PHE A 35 40.28 -1.06 -1.40
N LEU A 36 39.28 -1.02 -0.53
CA LEU A 36 38.24 -2.03 -0.50
C LEU A 36 37.28 -1.72 -1.64
N ARG A 37 37.14 -2.62 -2.61
CA ARG A 37 36.21 -2.46 -3.73
C ARG A 37 35.14 -3.54 -3.67
N PHE A 38 33.91 -3.19 -4.03
CA PHE A 38 32.86 -4.16 -4.35
C PHE A 38 32.78 -4.21 -5.87
N THR A 39 33.22 -5.31 -6.47
CA THR A 39 33.43 -5.43 -7.93
C THR A 39 34.32 -4.29 -8.48
N ILE A 40 33.78 -3.41 -9.32
CA ILE A 40 34.50 -2.25 -9.89
C ILE A 40 34.39 -0.98 -9.04
N ILE A 41 33.50 -0.97 -8.05
CA ILE A 41 33.18 0.23 -7.28
C ILE A 41 34.12 0.33 -6.07
N PRO A 42 34.98 1.37 -5.97
CA PRO A 42 35.72 1.61 -4.74
C PRO A 42 34.77 2.02 -3.61
N VAL A 43 34.84 1.28 -2.51
CA VAL A 43 34.00 1.49 -1.32
C VAL A 43 34.73 2.39 -0.34
N ILE A 44 35.90 1.97 0.12
CA ILE A 44 36.70 2.69 1.13
C ILE A 44 38.18 2.64 0.75
N PRO A 45 38.92 3.77 0.82
CA PRO A 45 40.38 3.74 0.80
C PRO A 45 40.92 3.14 2.10
N LEU A 46 41.66 2.04 2.00
CA LEU A 46 42.38 1.42 3.13
C LEU A 46 43.70 2.13 3.40
N LYS A 47 44.38 2.54 2.32
CA LYS A 47 45.62 3.32 2.38
C LYS A 47 45.73 4.19 1.14
N LEU A 48 45.84 5.50 1.32
CA LEU A 48 46.22 6.42 0.25
C LEU A 48 47.75 6.52 0.21
N SER A 49 48.37 6.13 -0.91
CA SER A 49 49.82 6.10 -1.06
C SER A 49 50.20 6.57 -2.45
N TYR A 50 50.91 7.69 -2.51
CA TYR A 50 51.43 8.28 -3.73
C TYR A 50 52.95 8.37 -3.62
N LYS A 51 53.64 8.16 -4.73
CA LYS A 51 55.08 8.36 -4.84
C LYS A 51 55.40 8.93 -6.21
N HIS A 52 56.45 9.72 -6.32
CA HIS A 52 57.08 9.94 -7.61
C HIS A 52 58.10 8.83 -7.86
N GLU A 53 58.22 8.41 -9.11
CA GLU A 53 59.13 7.35 -9.54
C GLU A 53 59.75 7.73 -10.88
N CYS A 54 61.07 7.55 -10.98
CA CYS A 54 61.82 7.74 -12.21
C CYS A 54 62.13 6.38 -12.85
N TYR A 55 61.68 6.15 -14.09
CA TYR A 55 61.95 4.89 -14.79
C TYR A 55 63.41 4.75 -15.26
N GLN A 56 64.12 5.86 -15.43
CA GLN A 56 65.49 5.85 -15.96
C GLN A 56 66.53 5.48 -14.91
N CYS A 57 66.41 6.01 -13.68
CA CYS A 57 67.38 5.78 -12.61
C CYS A 57 66.83 5.02 -11.40
N GLY A 58 65.53 4.70 -11.37
CA GLY A 58 64.89 4.01 -10.26
C GLY A 58 64.68 4.87 -8.99
N TYR A 59 65.01 6.17 -9.04
CA TYR A 59 64.77 7.08 -7.93
C TYR A 59 63.27 7.16 -7.61
N SER A 60 62.92 7.09 -6.33
CA SER A 60 61.53 7.24 -5.89
C SER A 60 61.42 7.99 -4.56
N GLU A 61 60.39 8.83 -4.44
CA GLU A 61 60.10 9.60 -3.24
C GLU A 61 58.59 9.54 -2.90
N PRO A 62 58.21 9.41 -1.62
CA PRO A 62 56.81 9.46 -1.22
C PRO A 62 56.24 10.87 -1.37
N THR A 63 54.98 10.99 -1.78
CA THR A 63 54.30 12.26 -1.97
C THR A 63 53.09 12.36 -1.06
N GLN A 64 52.96 13.47 -0.34
CA GLN A 64 51.78 13.69 0.50
C GLN A 64 50.59 14.14 -0.34
N VAL A 65 49.37 13.78 0.08
CA VAL A 65 48.12 14.16 -0.62
C VAL A 65 48.00 15.67 -0.84
N LYS A 66 48.51 16.48 0.10
CA LYS A 66 48.53 17.95 0.00
C LYS A 66 49.37 18.48 -1.17
N GLN A 67 50.40 17.74 -1.58
CA GLN A 67 51.34 18.10 -2.65
C GLN A 67 50.89 17.61 -4.03
N LEU A 68 49.78 16.87 -4.11
CA LEU A 68 49.27 16.36 -5.38
C LEU A 68 48.80 17.48 -6.32
N PRO A 69 48.89 17.28 -7.64
CA PRO A 69 48.26 18.14 -8.64
C PRO A 69 46.75 18.29 -8.39
N LEU A 70 46.18 19.42 -8.81
CA LEU A 70 44.76 19.73 -8.60
C LEU A 70 43.83 18.66 -9.21
N ILE A 71 44.15 18.17 -10.41
CA ILE A 71 43.38 17.14 -11.11
C ILE A 71 43.31 15.84 -10.28
N GLU A 72 44.42 15.43 -9.68
CA GLU A 72 44.46 14.23 -8.84
C GLU A 72 43.67 14.41 -7.55
N LYS A 73 43.77 15.60 -6.91
CA LYS A 73 42.96 15.95 -5.74
C LYS A 73 41.46 15.90 -6.05
N LEU A 74 41.03 16.44 -7.18
CA LEU A 74 39.64 16.41 -7.63
C LEU A 74 39.15 14.99 -7.95
N SER A 75 40.06 14.05 -8.20
CA SER A 75 39.72 12.65 -8.44
C SER A 75 39.55 11.84 -7.16
N LEU A 76 40.03 12.32 -5.99
CA LEU A 76 39.92 11.60 -4.71
C LEU A 76 38.49 11.21 -4.28
N PRO A 77 37.44 12.03 -4.50
CA PRO A 77 36.07 11.65 -4.15
C PRO A 77 35.59 10.36 -4.80
N LYS A 78 36.14 9.98 -5.96
CA LYS A 78 35.77 8.74 -6.66
C LYS A 78 35.99 7.51 -5.79
N TYR A 79 36.92 7.56 -4.84
CA TYR A 79 37.22 6.45 -3.93
C TYR A 79 36.22 6.28 -2.79
N PHE A 80 35.29 7.23 -2.62
CA PHE A 80 34.24 7.23 -1.61
C PHE A 80 32.84 7.00 -2.20
N ILE A 81 32.74 6.77 -3.52
CA ILE A 81 31.46 6.53 -4.20
C ILE A 81 30.70 5.36 -3.55
N GLY A 82 31.39 4.28 -3.19
CA GLY A 82 30.72 3.14 -2.56
C GLY A 82 30.19 3.46 -1.15
N ILE A 83 30.90 4.24 -0.31
CA ILE A 83 30.33 4.73 0.96
C ILE A 83 29.07 5.55 0.70
N PHE A 84 29.14 6.48 -0.26
CA PHE A 84 28.00 7.32 -0.58
C PHE A 84 26.79 6.49 -1.02
N LEU A 85 26.99 5.48 -1.88
CA LEU A 85 25.93 4.55 -2.28
C LEU A 85 25.39 3.74 -1.10
N ILE A 86 26.25 3.26 -0.20
CA ILE A 86 25.82 2.54 1.00
C ILE A 86 24.97 3.45 1.90
N VAL A 87 25.40 4.69 2.13
CA VAL A 87 24.65 5.68 2.90
C VAL A 87 23.30 5.96 2.22
N LEU A 88 23.26 6.15 0.90
CA LEU A 88 22.01 6.35 0.17
C LEU A 88 21.05 5.15 0.32
N VAL A 89 21.57 3.92 0.24
CA VAL A 89 20.76 2.71 0.42
C VAL A 89 20.24 2.61 1.85
N ILE A 90 21.07 2.89 2.85
CA ILE A 90 20.65 2.92 4.27
C ILE A 90 19.58 4.00 4.48
N CYS A 91 19.79 5.21 3.95
CA CYS A 91 18.82 6.29 4.02
C CYS A 91 17.51 5.91 3.33
N PHE A 92 17.55 5.25 2.17
CA PHE A 92 16.36 4.76 1.47
C PHE A 92 15.56 3.76 2.33
N PHE A 93 16.23 2.75 2.90
CA PHE A 93 15.55 1.79 3.78
C PHE A 93 15.06 2.42 5.09
N TYR A 94 15.80 3.38 5.63
CA TYR A 94 15.38 4.13 6.81
C TYR A 94 14.15 4.98 6.52
N GLN A 95 14.11 5.67 5.38
CA GLN A 95 12.94 6.41 4.93
C GLN A 95 11.73 5.49 4.74
N GLN A 96 11.92 4.34 4.08
CA GLN A 96 10.86 3.35 3.91
C GLN A 96 10.33 2.82 5.26
N TYR A 97 11.22 2.64 6.24
CA TYR A 97 10.82 2.27 7.60
C TYR A 97 9.99 3.36 8.26
N LEU A 98 10.41 4.63 8.18
CA LEU A 98 9.65 5.77 8.71
C LEU A 98 8.26 5.87 8.06
N ASP A 99 8.19 5.79 6.73
CA ASP A 99 6.95 5.85 5.97
C ASP A 99 5.99 4.71 6.39
N ALA A 100 6.52 3.50 6.60
CA ALA A 100 5.73 2.37 7.09
C ALA A 100 5.17 2.62 8.50
N GLN A 101 5.93 3.24 9.40
CA GLN A 101 5.44 3.61 10.74
C GLN A 101 4.36 4.68 10.69
N THR A 102 4.56 5.70 9.85
CA THR A 102 3.55 6.76 9.63
C THR A 102 2.26 6.18 9.08
N GLN A 103 2.35 5.24 8.14
CA GLN A 103 1.19 4.58 7.56
C GLN A 103 0.42 3.74 8.61
N LYS A 104 1.11 3.00 9.48
CA LYS A 104 0.45 2.26 10.58
C LYS A 104 -0.28 3.20 11.54
N LEU A 105 0.32 4.34 11.86
CA LEU A 105 -0.30 5.35 12.70
C LEU A 105 -1.53 5.98 12.02
N GLU A 106 -1.47 6.19 10.70
CA GLU A 106 -2.63 6.63 9.92
C GLU A 106 -3.78 5.61 9.98
N TYR A 107 -3.48 4.32 9.87
CA TYR A 107 -4.49 3.26 9.97
C TYR A 107 -5.12 3.20 11.36
N LEU A 108 -4.31 3.36 12.40
CA LEU A 108 -4.78 3.43 13.79
C LEU A 108 -5.72 4.63 14.02
N ASN A 109 -5.34 5.81 13.51
CA ASN A 109 -6.08 7.06 13.70
C ASN A 109 -7.33 7.17 12.80
N ASN A 110 -7.34 6.48 11.67
CA ASN A 110 -8.44 6.49 10.70
C ASN A 110 -8.85 5.06 10.34
N PRO A 111 -9.41 4.28 11.29
CA PRO A 111 -9.73 2.87 11.07
C PRO A 111 -10.74 2.71 9.94
N LYS A 112 -10.65 1.60 9.22
CA LYS A 112 -11.59 1.17 8.19
C LYS A 112 -12.06 -0.25 8.50
N ALA A 113 -13.22 -0.60 7.96
CA ALA A 113 -13.73 -1.95 8.09
C ALA A 113 -12.70 -2.92 7.50
N TYR A 114 -12.48 -4.03 8.21
CA TYR A 114 -11.52 -5.08 7.86
C TYR A 114 -10.04 -4.73 8.00
N ASP A 115 -9.70 -3.56 8.57
CA ASP A 115 -8.35 -3.36 9.07
C ASP A 115 -8.01 -4.47 10.09
N THR A 116 -6.78 -4.97 9.99
CA THR A 116 -6.33 -6.18 10.65
C THR A 116 -5.21 -5.83 11.63
N TYR A 117 -5.49 -6.02 12.91
CA TYR A 117 -4.64 -5.65 14.03
C TYR A 117 -4.02 -6.92 14.59
N LEU A 118 -2.70 -6.93 14.75
CA LEU A 118 -1.98 -8.05 15.34
C LEU A 118 -1.76 -7.77 16.82
N VAL A 119 -2.24 -8.68 17.67
CA VAL A 119 -2.38 -8.42 19.10
C VAL A 119 -1.78 -9.52 19.98
N GLN A 120 -1.35 -9.15 21.18
CA GLN A 120 -1.06 -10.06 22.28
C GLN A 120 -2.37 -10.36 23.03
N ALA A 121 -2.83 -11.62 23.01
CA ALA A 121 -4.13 -12.05 23.49
C ALA A 121 -4.30 -11.87 25.00
N ASP A 122 -3.26 -12.16 25.78
CA ASP A 122 -3.27 -12.01 27.24
C ASP A 122 -3.66 -10.61 27.71
N LYS A 123 -3.18 -9.58 27.02
CA LYS A 123 -3.45 -8.18 27.35
C LYS A 123 -4.64 -7.60 26.59
N PHE A 124 -4.87 -8.05 25.35
CA PHE A 124 -5.93 -7.50 24.50
C PHE A 124 -7.32 -8.10 24.78
N THR A 125 -7.41 -9.42 24.99
CA THR A 125 -8.66 -10.14 25.29
C THR A 125 -8.73 -10.67 26.71
N HIS A 126 -7.73 -10.37 27.56
CA HIS A 126 -7.62 -10.87 28.94
C HIS A 126 -7.60 -12.40 29.05
N GLU A 127 -7.10 -13.08 28.00
CA GLU A 127 -6.88 -14.51 28.02
C GLU A 127 -5.69 -14.88 28.92
N PRO A 128 -5.61 -16.11 29.46
CA PRO A 128 -4.42 -16.54 30.17
C PRO A 128 -3.22 -16.56 29.21
N LEU A 129 -2.05 -16.10 29.68
CA LEU A 129 -0.83 -16.12 28.89
C LEU A 129 -0.44 -17.57 28.54
N THR A 130 -0.26 -17.85 27.25
CA THR A 130 0.15 -19.17 26.74
C THR A 130 1.31 -19.06 25.75
N LEU A 131 1.86 -20.21 25.33
CA LEU A 131 2.90 -20.26 24.28
C LEU A 131 2.43 -19.71 22.92
N THR A 132 1.12 -19.71 22.68
CA THR A 132 0.47 -19.15 21.51
C THR A 132 -0.32 -17.91 21.92
N ASN A 133 0.39 -16.80 22.15
CA ASN A 133 -0.22 -15.58 22.67
C ASN A 133 -0.63 -14.59 21.57
N LEU A 134 -0.29 -14.84 20.31
CA LEU A 134 -0.56 -13.88 19.24
C LEU A 134 -1.88 -14.18 18.56
N LYS A 135 -2.73 -13.18 18.40
CA LYS A 135 -4.02 -13.29 17.70
C LYS A 135 -4.18 -12.19 16.67
N VAL A 136 -5.21 -12.36 15.84
CA VAL A 136 -5.63 -11.37 14.86
C VAL A 136 -6.95 -10.78 15.31
N ALA A 137 -6.99 -9.46 15.49
CA ALA A 137 -8.20 -8.68 15.71
C ALA A 137 -8.57 -7.97 14.41
N GLN A 138 -9.80 -8.09 13.94
CA GLN A 138 -10.25 -7.43 12.72
C GLN A 138 -11.34 -6.41 13.03
N VAL A 139 -11.18 -5.20 12.52
CA VAL A 139 -12.15 -4.12 12.70
C VAL A 139 -13.44 -4.45 11.96
N LEU A 140 -14.56 -4.44 12.68
CA LEU A 140 -15.90 -4.63 12.11
C LEU A 140 -16.62 -3.29 11.92
N SER A 141 -16.60 -2.45 12.94
CA SER A 141 -17.24 -1.14 12.96
C SER A 141 -16.45 -0.19 13.85
N PHE A 142 -16.57 1.10 13.59
CA PHE A 142 -15.90 2.16 14.33
C PHE A 142 -16.76 3.41 14.25
N ASP A 143 -16.71 4.21 15.30
CA ASP A 143 -17.30 5.54 15.39
C ASP A 143 -16.28 6.52 16.00
N GLU A 144 -16.74 7.68 16.43
CA GLU A 144 -15.86 8.71 17.00
C GLU A 144 -15.23 8.28 18.34
N GLN A 145 -15.88 7.39 19.09
CA GLN A 145 -15.50 7.01 20.45
C GLN A 145 -14.98 5.57 20.57
N PHE A 146 -15.50 4.64 19.77
CA PHE A 146 -15.28 3.21 19.93
C PHE A 146 -14.87 2.52 18.62
N ILE A 147 -14.15 1.40 18.78
CA ILE A 147 -13.84 0.46 17.70
C ILE A 147 -14.28 -0.93 18.15
N THR A 148 -15.06 -1.60 17.32
CA THR A 148 -15.51 -2.97 17.54
C THR A 148 -14.69 -3.92 16.68
N PHE A 149 -14.13 -4.94 17.33
CA PHE A 149 -13.32 -5.97 16.70
C PHE A 149 -14.02 -7.34 16.79
N GLN A 150 -13.76 -8.18 15.79
CA GLN A 150 -13.86 -9.63 15.93
C GLN A 150 -12.45 -10.22 16.10
N ILE A 151 -12.31 -11.24 16.94
CA ILE A 151 -11.01 -11.82 17.29
C ILE A 151 -10.88 -13.21 16.68
N SER A 152 -9.69 -13.60 16.24
CA SER A 152 -9.43 -14.93 15.73
C SER A 152 -9.63 -16.02 16.80
N ASN A 153 -10.30 -17.12 16.42
CA ASN A 153 -10.32 -18.37 17.18
C ASN A 153 -8.96 -19.08 17.18
N TYR A 154 -8.09 -18.70 16.22
CA TYR A 154 -6.73 -19.19 16.11
C TYR A 154 -5.77 -18.30 16.90
N SER A 155 -4.81 -18.93 17.57
CA SER A 155 -3.67 -18.28 18.22
C SER A 155 -2.37 -18.78 17.62
N TYR A 156 -1.35 -17.93 17.66
CA TYR A 156 -0.07 -18.16 17.01
C TYR A 156 1.08 -17.99 17.99
N LYS A 157 2.12 -18.79 17.81
CA LYS A 157 3.36 -18.72 18.60
C LYS A 157 4.28 -17.56 18.16
N ARG A 158 4.25 -17.22 16.86
CA ARG A 158 5.17 -16.28 16.20
C ARG A 158 4.47 -15.58 15.03
N ASN A 159 4.96 -14.42 14.65
CA ASN A 159 4.40 -13.60 13.55
C ASN A 159 4.37 -14.36 12.21
N ASN A 160 5.34 -15.23 11.94
CA ASN A 160 5.36 -16.02 10.71
C ASN A 160 4.14 -16.94 10.55
N GLY A 161 3.54 -17.41 11.65
CA GLY A 161 2.29 -18.17 11.63
C GLY A 161 1.12 -17.33 11.14
N ILE A 162 1.02 -16.10 11.63
CA ILE A 162 0.01 -15.12 11.18
C ILE A 162 0.26 -14.76 9.72
N THR A 163 1.50 -14.44 9.33
CA THR A 163 1.83 -14.14 7.93
C THR A 163 1.47 -15.29 7.01
N THR A 164 1.71 -16.54 7.43
CA THR A 164 1.31 -17.72 6.64
C THR A 164 -0.20 -17.79 6.51
N ALA A 165 -0.95 -17.60 7.61
CA ALA A 165 -2.41 -17.56 7.60
C ALA A 165 -2.97 -16.46 6.68
N LEU A 166 -2.37 -15.28 6.67
CA LEU A 166 -2.71 -14.19 5.75
C LEU A 166 -2.47 -14.60 4.30
N ARG A 167 -1.28 -15.12 3.99
CA ARG A 167 -0.88 -15.55 2.64
C ARG A 167 -1.73 -16.67 2.08
N THR A 168 -2.15 -17.62 2.93
CA THR A 168 -2.97 -18.78 2.52
C THR A 168 -4.47 -18.50 2.58
N SER A 169 -4.88 -17.25 2.79
CA SER A 169 -6.28 -16.84 2.86
C SER A 169 -7.06 -17.56 3.98
N LEU A 170 -6.40 -17.84 5.11
CA LEU A 170 -7.03 -18.51 6.25
C LEU A 170 -8.05 -17.59 6.95
N LEU A 171 -7.82 -16.27 6.93
CA LEU A 171 -8.68 -15.28 7.60
C LEU A 171 -10.12 -15.24 7.04
N VAL A 172 -10.33 -15.65 5.79
CA VAL A 172 -11.66 -15.71 5.19
C VAL A 172 -12.38 -17.03 5.50
N GLN A 173 -11.71 -18.02 6.07
CA GLN A 173 -12.36 -19.30 6.33
C GLN A 173 -13.44 -19.18 7.41
N ARG A 174 -14.52 -19.95 7.23
CA ARG A 174 -15.62 -20.00 8.18
C ARG A 174 -15.10 -20.50 9.52
N GLY A 175 -15.31 -19.71 10.58
CA GLY A 175 -14.86 -20.04 11.92
C GLY A 175 -13.44 -19.58 12.25
N TYR A 176 -12.75 -18.87 11.34
CA TYR A 176 -11.49 -18.22 11.66
C TYR A 176 -11.65 -17.16 12.76
N PHE A 177 -12.65 -16.28 12.59
CA PHE A 177 -13.01 -15.29 13.60
C PHE A 177 -14.12 -15.83 14.52
N SER A 178 -14.01 -15.51 15.81
CA SER A 178 -15.05 -15.72 16.81
C SER A 178 -16.30 -14.92 16.45
N LYS A 179 -17.45 -15.40 16.92
CA LYS A 179 -18.70 -14.62 16.88
C LYS A 179 -18.71 -13.51 17.93
N ASP A 180 -17.93 -13.70 19.00
CA ASP A 180 -17.80 -12.73 20.07
C ASP A 180 -17.05 -11.50 19.56
N LYS A 181 -17.54 -10.34 20.00
CA LYS A 181 -17.01 -9.05 19.61
C LYS A 181 -16.52 -8.34 20.84
N ILE A 182 -15.43 -7.63 20.69
CA ILE A 182 -14.91 -6.72 21.71
C ILE A 182 -15.03 -5.31 21.20
N THR A 183 -15.57 -4.42 22.01
CA THR A 183 -15.66 -2.99 21.70
C THR A 183 -14.77 -2.24 22.68
N LEU A 184 -13.81 -1.50 22.14
CA LEU A 184 -12.82 -0.76 22.92
C LEU A 184 -12.94 0.73 22.62
N PRO A 185 -12.80 1.62 23.63
CA PRO A 185 -12.62 3.04 23.40
C PRO A 185 -11.39 3.30 22.51
N ARG A 186 -11.44 4.32 21.66
CA ARG A 186 -10.29 4.69 20.81
C ARG A 186 -9.05 5.08 21.63
N SER A 187 -9.26 5.70 22.80
CA SER A 187 -8.18 5.99 23.75
C SER A 187 -7.49 4.72 24.24
N GLU A 188 -8.26 3.67 24.51
CA GLU A 188 -7.75 2.38 24.95
C GLU A 188 -7.02 1.65 23.82
N VAL A 189 -7.56 1.66 22.60
CA VAL A 189 -6.87 1.10 21.41
C VAL A 189 -5.52 1.80 21.19
N LYS A 190 -5.46 3.12 21.37
CA LYS A 190 -4.21 3.88 21.28
C LYS A 190 -3.24 3.54 22.40
N ARG A 191 -3.72 3.36 23.63
CA ARG A 191 -2.91 2.90 24.77
C ARG A 191 -2.31 1.52 24.49
N LEU A 192 -3.13 0.57 24.04
CA LEU A 192 -2.70 -0.79 23.70
C LEU A 192 -1.68 -0.81 22.56
N TYR A 193 -1.78 0.11 21.59
CA TYR A 193 -0.75 0.28 20.57
C TYR A 193 0.56 0.83 21.14
N ASN A 194 0.49 1.86 21.99
CA ASN A 194 1.66 2.45 22.62
C ASN A 194 2.37 1.48 23.59
N ASP A 195 1.62 0.54 24.19
CA ASP A 195 2.11 -0.50 25.09
C ASP A 195 2.62 -1.77 24.33
N ASP A 196 2.73 -1.71 22.99
CA ASP A 196 3.08 -2.82 22.09
C ASP A 196 2.17 -4.06 22.21
N VAL A 197 0.97 -3.90 22.79
CA VAL A 197 -0.04 -4.96 22.83
C VAL A 197 -0.63 -5.17 21.45
N ILE A 198 -0.97 -4.07 20.76
CA ILE A 198 -1.19 -4.04 19.32
C ILE A 198 0.16 -3.70 18.68
N TYR A 199 0.87 -4.69 18.17
CA TYR A 199 2.24 -4.50 17.66
C TYR A 199 2.28 -4.33 16.13
N ASP A 200 1.17 -4.55 15.43
CA ASP A 200 1.07 -4.27 14.00
C ASP A 200 -0.36 -3.95 13.58
N VAL A 201 -0.50 -3.11 12.56
CA VAL A 201 -1.79 -2.71 11.98
C VAL A 201 -1.67 -2.76 10.46
N LEU A 202 -2.55 -3.54 9.84
CA LEU A 202 -2.53 -3.83 8.42
C LEU A 202 -3.86 -3.43 7.79
N ARG A 203 -3.80 -2.72 6.67
CA ARG A 203 -4.99 -2.40 5.86
C ARG A 203 -5.01 -3.25 4.60
N PRO A 204 -6.07 -4.03 4.34
CA PRO A 204 -6.19 -4.78 3.11
C PRO A 204 -6.23 -3.85 1.89
N SER A 205 -5.41 -4.12 0.88
CA SER A 205 -5.52 -3.49 -0.45
C SER A 205 -6.22 -4.46 -1.38
N ALA A 206 -7.33 -4.03 -2.01
CA ALA A 206 -8.17 -4.90 -2.84
C ALA A 206 -8.54 -6.25 -2.17
N ASN A 207 -8.85 -6.22 -0.87
CA ASN A 207 -9.19 -7.38 -0.02
C ASN A 207 -8.03 -8.36 0.29
N SER A 208 -6.78 -7.96 0.00
CA SER A 208 -5.61 -8.81 0.14
C SER A 208 -4.61 -8.26 1.17
N LEU A 209 -3.98 -9.18 1.92
CA LEU A 209 -2.78 -8.93 2.72
C LEU A 209 -1.75 -10.02 2.42
N TYR A 210 -0.52 -9.61 2.13
CA TYR A 210 0.56 -10.52 1.70
C TYR A 210 0.20 -11.43 0.50
N GLY A 211 -0.76 -11.02 -0.33
CA GLY A 211 -1.22 -11.78 -1.50
C GLY A 211 -2.36 -12.75 -1.23
N GLY A 212 -2.74 -12.99 0.03
CA GLY A 212 -3.91 -13.81 0.37
C GLY A 212 -5.12 -12.97 0.75
N PHE A 213 -6.32 -13.54 0.60
CA PHE A 213 -7.59 -12.87 0.88
C PHE A 213 -7.89 -12.83 2.38
N VAL A 214 -8.31 -11.67 2.89
CA VAL A 214 -8.55 -11.47 4.34
C VAL A 214 -9.93 -10.92 4.71
N MET A 215 -10.76 -10.61 3.71
CA MET A 215 -12.11 -10.11 3.93
C MET A 215 -13.09 -10.62 2.87
N PHE A 216 -14.30 -10.94 3.30
CA PHE A 216 -15.46 -10.94 2.43
C PHE A 216 -16.18 -9.62 2.64
N PRO A 217 -16.36 -8.77 1.61
CA PRO A 217 -17.31 -7.69 1.74
C PRO A 217 -18.64 -8.31 2.17
N PRO A 218 -19.31 -7.76 3.19
CA PRO A 218 -20.62 -8.28 3.55
C PRO A 218 -21.47 -8.08 2.30
N LYS A 219 -22.11 -9.16 1.82
CA LYS A 219 -22.98 -9.04 0.64
C LYS A 219 -23.86 -7.82 0.87
N PRO A 220 -23.90 -6.84 -0.06
CA PRO A 220 -24.68 -5.64 0.15
C PRO A 220 -26.05 -6.10 0.58
N LYS A 221 -26.51 -5.61 1.74
CA LYS A 221 -27.84 -5.96 2.21
C LYS A 221 -28.78 -5.63 1.04
N PRO A 222 -29.59 -6.58 0.56
CA PRO A 222 -30.55 -6.26 -0.48
C PRO A 222 -31.32 -5.06 0.04
N LEU A 223 -31.44 -4.03 -0.80
CA LEU A 223 -31.99 -2.72 -0.41
C LEU A 223 -33.40 -2.85 0.19
N TYR A 224 -34.06 -3.99 -0.02
CA TYR A 224 -35.33 -4.36 0.58
C TYR A 224 -35.28 -5.80 1.11
N LYS A 225 -35.72 -6.00 2.37
CA LYS A 225 -35.87 -7.31 3.00
C LYS A 225 -37.16 -7.95 2.48
N GLY A 226 -37.07 -9.09 1.81
CA GLY A 226 -38.24 -9.88 1.36
C GLY A 226 -38.53 -9.85 -0.14
N LEU A 227 -37.83 -9.04 -0.93
CA LEU A 227 -38.02 -8.98 -2.39
C LEU A 227 -36.76 -9.43 -3.13
N LYS A 228 -36.88 -10.47 -3.96
CA LYS A 228 -35.80 -10.90 -4.85
C LYS A 228 -35.69 -9.89 -5.99
N LEU A 229 -34.86 -8.87 -5.81
CA LEU A 229 -34.58 -7.90 -6.87
C LEU A 229 -33.61 -8.48 -7.91
N ASP A 230 -33.88 -8.20 -9.17
CA ASP A 230 -32.98 -8.49 -10.29
C ASP A 230 -31.58 -7.89 -10.06
N LYS A 231 -30.54 -8.56 -10.58
CA LYS A 231 -29.13 -8.15 -10.41
C LYS A 231 -28.88 -6.76 -10.98
N ASN A 232 -29.39 -6.47 -12.18
CA ASN A 232 -29.18 -5.18 -12.84
C ASN A 232 -29.97 -4.10 -12.10
N ASN A 233 -31.14 -4.42 -11.53
CA ASN A 233 -31.86 -3.48 -10.70
C ASN A 233 -31.09 -3.10 -9.43
N GLN A 234 -30.45 -4.06 -8.75
CA GLN A 234 -29.63 -3.78 -7.56
C GLN A 234 -28.41 -2.91 -7.90
N GLN A 235 -27.76 -3.19 -9.02
CA GLN A 235 -26.63 -2.41 -9.52
C GLN A 235 -27.07 -0.98 -9.88
N GLY A 236 -28.21 -0.83 -10.54
CA GLY A 236 -28.81 0.48 -10.85
C GLY A 236 -29.07 1.32 -9.60
N ILE A 237 -29.65 0.73 -8.54
CA ILE A 237 -29.88 1.47 -7.29
C ILE A 237 -28.55 1.90 -6.64
N THR A 238 -27.52 1.05 -6.73
CA THR A 238 -26.20 1.39 -6.19
C THR A 238 -25.60 2.59 -6.92
N TYR A 239 -25.61 2.58 -8.25
CA TYR A 239 -25.14 3.72 -9.05
C TYR A 239 -25.97 4.98 -8.78
N PHE A 240 -27.29 4.84 -8.69
CA PHE A 240 -28.19 5.95 -8.43
C PHE A 240 -27.88 6.64 -7.09
N LYS A 241 -27.66 5.86 -6.02
CA LYS A 241 -27.30 6.38 -4.69
C LYS A 241 -25.97 7.15 -4.71
N ASN A 242 -25.06 6.74 -5.58
CA ASN A 242 -23.77 7.40 -5.77
C ASN A 242 -23.83 8.56 -6.79
N ALA A 243 -25.03 9.00 -7.19
CA ALA A 243 -25.26 10.04 -8.21
C ALA A 243 -24.66 9.73 -9.60
N GLN A 244 -24.39 8.45 -9.89
CA GLN A 244 -23.91 7.98 -11.19
C GLN A 244 -25.11 7.69 -12.10
N TYR A 245 -25.78 8.75 -12.54
CA TYR A 245 -27.11 8.61 -13.14
C TYR A 245 -27.11 7.93 -14.52
N LYS A 246 -26.02 8.00 -15.29
CA LYS A 246 -25.96 7.35 -16.61
C LYS A 246 -25.87 5.83 -16.48
N GLU A 247 -25.03 5.36 -15.57
CA GLU A 247 -24.82 3.94 -15.27
C GLU A 247 -26.04 3.35 -14.55
N ALA A 248 -26.71 4.16 -13.71
CA ALA A 248 -27.99 3.80 -13.13
C ALA A 248 -29.07 3.60 -14.21
N LEU A 249 -29.17 4.54 -15.16
CA LEU A 249 -30.12 4.46 -16.28
C LEU A 249 -29.89 3.20 -17.12
N GLU A 250 -28.64 2.90 -17.46
CA GLU A 250 -28.28 1.68 -18.21
C GLU A 250 -28.67 0.41 -17.45
N SER A 251 -28.31 0.34 -16.16
CA SER A 251 -28.59 -0.82 -15.32
C SER A 251 -30.10 -1.03 -15.12
N PHE A 252 -30.86 0.05 -14.92
CA PHE A 252 -32.33 -0.04 -14.85
C PHE A 252 -32.97 -0.38 -16.19
N SER A 253 -32.40 0.08 -17.31
CA SER A 253 -32.86 -0.30 -18.65
C SER A 253 -32.70 -1.80 -18.87
N LEU A 254 -31.54 -2.37 -18.51
CA LEU A 254 -31.31 -3.82 -18.57
C LEU A 254 -32.29 -4.58 -17.68
N ALA A 255 -32.53 -4.10 -16.46
CA ALA A 255 -33.50 -4.71 -15.55
C ALA A 255 -34.94 -4.64 -16.07
N ALA A 256 -35.34 -3.49 -16.63
CA ALA A 256 -36.68 -3.26 -17.16
C ALA A 256 -36.96 -4.15 -18.38
N ASN A 257 -35.97 -4.25 -19.29
CA ASN A 257 -36.02 -5.11 -20.48
C ASN A 257 -36.01 -6.60 -20.13
N ALA A 258 -35.38 -6.98 -19.01
CA ALA A 258 -35.45 -8.33 -18.45
C ALA A 258 -36.78 -8.63 -17.73
N GLY A 259 -37.74 -7.70 -17.76
CA GLY A 259 -39.06 -7.86 -17.17
C GLY A 259 -39.12 -7.57 -15.67
N SER A 260 -38.09 -6.99 -15.06
CA SER A 260 -38.13 -6.65 -13.63
C SER A 260 -39.14 -5.53 -13.34
N GLN A 261 -40.24 -5.83 -12.65
CA GLN A 261 -41.22 -4.82 -12.24
C GLN A 261 -40.62 -3.64 -11.44
N TRP A 262 -39.50 -3.86 -10.75
CA TRP A 262 -38.78 -2.80 -10.01
C TRP A 262 -37.78 -2.06 -10.88
N GLY A 263 -37.15 -2.74 -11.84
CA GLY A 263 -36.36 -2.08 -12.88
C GLY A 263 -37.21 -1.14 -13.71
N GLN A 264 -38.42 -1.58 -14.10
CA GLN A 264 -39.41 -0.77 -14.81
C GLN A 264 -39.85 0.45 -13.98
N LEU A 265 -40.18 0.26 -12.70
CA LEU A 265 -40.50 1.37 -11.79
C LEU A 265 -39.37 2.40 -11.70
N ASN A 266 -38.13 1.95 -11.46
CA ASN A 266 -36.98 2.83 -11.29
C ASN A 266 -36.63 3.56 -12.59
N LEU A 267 -36.70 2.88 -13.74
CA LEU A 267 -36.50 3.49 -15.04
C LEU A 267 -37.55 4.57 -15.32
N ALA A 268 -38.82 4.30 -14.98
CA ALA A 268 -39.90 5.27 -15.11
C ALA A 268 -39.63 6.55 -14.29
N GLN A 269 -39.15 6.41 -13.06
CA GLN A 269 -38.78 7.55 -12.20
C GLN A 269 -37.63 8.36 -12.79
N MET A 270 -36.61 7.72 -13.38
CA MET A 270 -35.52 8.45 -14.04
C MET A 270 -36.01 9.31 -15.21
N TYR A 271 -36.93 8.78 -16.03
CA TYR A 271 -37.57 9.56 -17.10
C TYR A 271 -38.52 10.65 -16.58
N ARG A 272 -39.19 10.44 -15.44
CA ARG A 272 -40.04 11.44 -14.80
C ARG A 272 -39.23 12.63 -14.28
N ASP A 273 -38.09 12.35 -13.65
CA ASP A 273 -37.29 13.34 -12.93
C ASP A 273 -36.13 13.90 -13.78
N GLY A 274 -35.87 13.30 -14.95
CA GLY A 274 -34.78 13.72 -15.83
C GLY A 274 -33.39 13.41 -15.29
N GLN A 275 -33.26 12.34 -14.51
CA GLN A 275 -32.00 11.94 -13.90
C GLN A 275 -31.20 11.09 -14.88
N GLY A 276 -30.06 11.59 -15.35
CA GLY A 276 -29.22 10.89 -16.33
C GLY A 276 -29.81 10.79 -17.74
N VAL A 277 -31.02 11.31 -17.96
CA VAL A 277 -31.76 11.31 -19.22
C VAL A 277 -32.65 12.56 -19.32
N THR A 278 -33.02 12.97 -20.53
CA THR A 278 -34.01 14.03 -20.71
C THR A 278 -35.36 13.59 -20.15
N LYS A 279 -36.01 14.46 -19.39
CA LYS A 279 -37.35 14.22 -18.85
C LYS A 279 -38.33 13.87 -19.98
N ASN A 280 -39.01 12.73 -19.85
CA ASN A 280 -40.01 12.26 -20.81
C ASN A 280 -41.17 11.58 -20.07
N VAL A 281 -42.27 12.31 -19.93
CA VAL A 281 -43.46 11.85 -19.21
C VAL A 281 -44.10 10.64 -19.87
N GLN A 282 -44.10 10.56 -21.21
CA GLN A 282 -44.72 9.43 -21.91
C GLN A 282 -43.90 8.14 -21.77
N THR A 283 -42.58 8.24 -21.81
CA THR A 283 -41.71 7.09 -21.54
C THR A 283 -41.83 6.65 -20.07
N ALA A 284 -41.95 7.58 -19.13
CA ALA A 284 -42.19 7.25 -17.72
C ALA A 284 -43.52 6.51 -17.56
N LYS A 285 -44.61 7.01 -18.14
CA LYS A 285 -45.94 6.38 -18.14
C LYS A 285 -45.89 4.96 -18.68
N HIS A 286 -45.26 4.76 -19.84
CA HIS A 286 -45.11 3.44 -20.44
C HIS A 286 -44.47 2.43 -19.48
N TRP A 287 -43.35 2.79 -18.85
CA TRP A 287 -42.66 1.88 -17.92
C TRP A 287 -43.42 1.66 -16.60
N TYR A 288 -44.13 2.67 -16.11
CA TYR A 288 -45.04 2.48 -14.97
C TYR A 288 -46.15 1.47 -15.31
N GLU A 289 -46.79 1.59 -16.48
CA GLU A 289 -47.84 0.67 -16.93
C GLU A 289 -47.33 -0.78 -17.03
N GLN A 290 -46.11 -0.99 -17.53
CA GLN A 290 -45.48 -2.32 -17.55
C GLN A 290 -45.28 -2.88 -16.14
N ALA A 291 -44.85 -2.05 -15.17
CA ALA A 291 -44.70 -2.48 -13.79
C ALA A 291 -46.06 -2.79 -13.12
N ILE A 292 -47.08 -1.99 -13.43
CA ILE A 292 -48.46 -2.18 -12.93
C ILE A 292 -49.04 -3.50 -13.45
N ALA A 293 -48.81 -3.85 -14.72
CA ALA A 293 -49.25 -5.12 -15.30
C ALA A 293 -48.68 -6.35 -14.56
N GLN A 294 -47.56 -6.18 -13.84
CA GLN A 294 -46.95 -7.21 -13.01
C GLN A 294 -47.35 -7.14 -11.52
N GLY A 295 -48.34 -6.31 -11.17
CA GLY A 295 -48.84 -6.15 -9.81
C GLY A 295 -48.03 -5.18 -8.94
N ASN A 296 -47.20 -4.31 -9.52
CA ASN A 296 -46.45 -3.32 -8.75
C ASN A 296 -47.37 -2.16 -8.30
N SER A 297 -47.91 -2.26 -7.08
CA SER A 297 -48.78 -1.23 -6.50
C SER A 297 -48.09 0.12 -6.32
N LYS A 298 -46.77 0.14 -6.16
CA LYS A 298 -46.01 1.39 -6.06
C LYS A 298 -45.97 2.12 -7.40
N ALA A 299 -45.81 1.39 -8.51
CA ALA A 299 -45.87 1.96 -9.85
C ALA A 299 -47.25 2.58 -10.14
N LYS A 300 -48.33 1.92 -9.68
CA LYS A 300 -49.70 2.46 -9.79
C LYS A 300 -49.83 3.81 -9.09
N TYR A 301 -49.42 3.88 -7.83
CA TYR A 301 -49.45 5.12 -7.05
C TYR A 301 -48.61 6.23 -7.69
N GLU A 302 -47.40 5.93 -8.16
CA GLU A 302 -46.51 6.92 -8.78
C GLU A 302 -47.06 7.42 -10.13
N LEU A 303 -47.74 6.56 -10.90
CA LEU A 303 -48.39 6.97 -12.14
C LEU A 303 -49.62 7.86 -11.88
N GLU A 304 -50.45 7.52 -10.89
CA GLU A 304 -51.59 8.34 -10.48
C GLU A 304 -51.13 9.76 -10.12
N GLN A 305 -50.09 9.88 -9.28
CA GLN A 305 -49.50 11.17 -8.92
C GLN A 305 -48.91 11.92 -10.13
N LEU A 306 -48.25 11.22 -11.05
CA LEU A 306 -47.72 11.85 -12.27
C LEU A 306 -48.84 12.46 -13.12
N CYS A 307 -49.96 11.76 -13.26
CA CYS A 307 -51.11 12.18 -14.07
C CYS A 307 -51.95 13.28 -13.41
N GLU A 308 -51.86 13.44 -12.10
CA GLU A 308 -52.40 14.61 -11.39
C GLU A 308 -51.59 15.89 -11.67
N MET A 309 -50.26 15.76 -11.80
CA MET A 309 -49.35 16.89 -11.99
C MET A 309 -49.21 17.33 -13.46
N VAL A 310 -49.38 16.41 -14.40
CA VAL A 310 -49.20 16.64 -15.85
C VAL A 310 -50.26 15.86 -16.60
N LYS A 311 -50.78 16.41 -17.71
CA LYS A 311 -51.77 15.73 -18.55
C LYS A 311 -51.19 14.43 -19.12
N CYS A 312 -51.54 13.32 -18.48
CA CYS A 312 -51.49 11.96 -19.02
C CYS A 312 -52.68 11.68 -19.96
#